data_AF-A0A9E5JXV9-F1
#
_entry.id   AF-A0A9E5JXV9-F1
#
_cell.length_a   1.000
_cell.length_b   1.000
_cell.length_c   1.000
_cell.angle_alpha   90.00
_cell.angle_beta   90.00
_cell.angle_gamma   90.00
#
_symmetry.space_group_name_H-M   'P 1'
#
loop_
_entity.id
_entity.type
_entity.pdbx_description
1 polymer ?
#
loop_
_entity_poly.entity_id
_entity_poly.type
_entity_poly.pdbx_seq_one_letter_code
_entity_poly.pdbx_strand_id
1 'polypeptide(L)'
;MFSIESTPLPSPKSPLQESRKVVLWLFAGHKGAVPQADQKILLWMDQLRRMREMQYAYHKKFFHGLYLFLVLVIGCLLWDSPVSLALVPLLVITAGTQSCFYLHFVDFARIHARFVEGRLNKALGKGTLVGSEIEDLYFYPIDAPKIGGFVPSTPLRFFSFFTFHWVVLWLGLAAFALWRLLPMMGPCGEHYLGILGLWATLNFIYLAWFFYKARDRHAMASFLKKSS
;
A
#
# COMPACT_ATOMS: atom_id res chain seq x y z
N MET A 1 -19.49 36.20 21.31
CA MET A 1 -20.26 34.95 21.34
C MET A 1 -20.91 34.78 19.97
N PHE A 2 -20.19 34.20 19.00
CA PHE A 2 -20.68 33.95 17.65
C PHE A 2 -20.91 32.44 17.50
N SER A 3 -22.18 32.03 17.45
CA SER A 3 -22.57 30.68 17.07
C SER A 3 -22.49 30.57 15.54
N ILE A 4 -21.59 29.74 15.03
CA ILE A 4 -21.59 29.31 13.64
C ILE A 4 -22.40 28.01 13.59
N GLU A 5 -23.62 28.13 13.08
CA GLU A 5 -24.51 27.01 12.80
C GLU A 5 -23.91 26.21 11.64
N SER A 6 -23.28 25.07 11.94
CA SER A 6 -22.72 24.17 10.93
C SER A 6 -23.86 23.42 10.26
N THR A 7 -24.34 23.93 9.13
CA THR A 7 -25.19 23.15 8.22
C THR A 7 -24.40 21.91 7.76
N PRO A 8 -24.93 20.69 7.92
CA PRO A 8 -24.25 19.49 7.47
C PRO A 8 -24.19 19.50 5.94
N LEU A 9 -22.98 19.48 5.39
CA LEU A 9 -22.74 19.25 3.97
C LEU A 9 -23.46 17.96 3.55
N PRO A 10 -24.21 17.95 2.43
CA PRO A 10 -24.85 16.73 1.96
C PRO A 10 -23.79 15.66 1.72
N SER A 11 -24.03 14.47 2.29
CA SER A 11 -23.20 13.28 2.07
C SER A 11 -22.90 13.13 0.58
N PRO A 12 -21.63 12.97 0.16
CA PRO A 12 -21.30 12.76 -1.24
C PRO A 12 -22.04 11.52 -1.73
N LYS A 13 -22.90 11.69 -2.74
CA LYS A 13 -23.55 10.57 -3.42
C LYS A 13 -22.45 9.60 -3.86
N SER A 14 -22.64 8.31 -3.60
CA SER A 14 -21.59 7.34 -3.96
C SER A 14 -21.29 7.47 -5.47
N PRO A 15 -20.01 7.53 -5.88
CA PRO A 15 -19.62 7.65 -7.28
C PRO A 15 -20.20 6.53 -8.17
N LEU A 16 -20.55 5.39 -7.56
CA LEU A 16 -21.27 4.27 -8.17
C LEU A 16 -22.67 4.64 -8.66
N GLN A 17 -23.37 5.55 -7.97
CA GLN A 17 -24.74 5.94 -8.27
C GLN A 17 -24.79 6.94 -9.44
N GLU A 18 -23.83 7.86 -9.51
CA GLU A 18 -23.67 8.80 -10.63
C GLU A 18 -23.12 8.08 -11.88
N SER A 19 -22.16 7.17 -11.72
CA SER A 19 -21.66 6.35 -12.83
C SER A 19 -22.76 5.46 -13.45
N ARG A 20 -23.62 4.85 -12.62
CA ARG A 20 -24.78 4.10 -13.11
C ARG A 20 -25.77 4.97 -13.87
N LYS A 21 -25.99 6.21 -13.43
CA LYS A 21 -26.88 7.15 -14.12
C LYS A 21 -26.33 7.60 -15.46
N VAL A 22 -25.04 7.91 -15.56
CA VAL A 22 -24.40 8.27 -16.84
C VAL A 22 -24.43 7.10 -17.81
N VAL A 23 -24.15 5.88 -17.33
CA VAL A 23 -24.25 4.66 -18.13
C VAL A 23 -25.69 4.40 -18.56
N LEU A 24 -26.68 4.51 -17.66
CA LEU A 24 -28.10 4.36 -17.98
C LEU A 24 -28.63 5.45 -18.92
N TRP A 25 -28.13 6.69 -18.82
CA TRP A 25 -28.49 7.79 -19.70
C TRP A 25 -27.92 7.61 -21.12
N LEU A 26 -26.68 7.09 -21.24
CA LEU A 26 -26.10 6.66 -22.51
C LEU A 26 -26.89 5.50 -23.15
N PHE A 27 -27.42 4.58 -22.34
CA PHE A 27 -28.26 3.48 -22.83
C PHE A 27 -29.71 3.91 -23.16
N ALA A 28 -30.24 4.95 -22.53
CA ALA A 28 -31.60 5.43 -22.76
C ALA A 28 -31.75 6.31 -24.03
N GLY A 29 -30.66 6.88 -24.54
CA GLY A 29 -30.67 7.84 -25.66
C GLY A 29 -30.23 7.31 -27.03
N HIS A 30 -29.73 6.07 -27.14
CA HIS A 30 -29.20 5.53 -28.39
C HIS A 30 -29.72 4.13 -28.68
N LYS A 31 -30.72 4.04 -29.58
CA LYS A 31 -31.12 2.79 -30.26
C LYS A 31 -30.12 2.38 -31.36
N GLY A 32 -28.84 2.71 -31.20
CA GLY A 32 -27.76 2.31 -32.10
C GLY A 32 -26.78 1.43 -31.33
N ALA A 33 -26.45 0.26 -31.88
CA ALA A 33 -25.41 -0.59 -31.30
C ALA A 33 -24.11 0.22 -31.20
N VAL A 34 -23.60 0.40 -29.97
CA VAL A 34 -22.29 1.03 -29.75
C VAL A 34 -21.24 0.24 -30.55
N PRO A 35 -20.43 0.89 -31.41
CA PRO A 35 -19.38 0.23 -32.16
C PRO A 35 -18.50 -0.64 -31.26
N GLN A 36 -18.09 -1.81 -31.75
CA GLN A 36 -17.32 -2.78 -30.96
C GLN A 36 -16.03 -2.20 -30.35
N ALA A 37 -15.42 -1.22 -31.02
CA ALA A 37 -14.25 -0.49 -30.53
C ALA A 37 -14.57 0.36 -29.30
N ASP A 38 -15.69 1.08 -29.30
CA ASP A 38 -16.14 1.92 -28.19
C ASP A 38 -16.53 1.06 -26.98
N GLN A 39 -17.13 -0.12 -27.20
CA GLN A 39 -17.39 -1.08 -26.12
C GLN A 39 -16.11 -1.57 -25.46
N LYS A 40 -15.06 -1.88 -26.23
CA LYS A 40 -13.76 -2.30 -25.68
C LYS A 40 -13.10 -1.20 -24.84
N ILE A 41 -13.17 0.06 -25.32
CA ILE A 41 -12.65 1.22 -24.57
C ILE A 41 -13.38 1.37 -23.25
N LEU A 42 -14.72 1.30 -23.24
CA LEU A 42 -15.52 1.39 -22.02
C LEU A 42 -15.17 0.28 -21.01
N LEU A 43 -14.99 -0.96 -21.48
CA LEU A 43 -14.59 -2.08 -20.62
C LEU A 43 -13.20 -1.87 -20.01
N TRP A 44 -12.24 -1.36 -20.79
CA TRP A 44 -10.90 -1.05 -20.27
C TRP A 44 -10.91 0.12 -19.29
N MET A 45 -11.69 1.18 -19.55
CA MET A 45 -11.85 2.29 -18.60
C MET A 45 -12.42 1.81 -17.26
N ASP A 46 -13.43 0.95 -17.31
CA ASP A 46 -14.05 0.37 -16.12
C ASP A 46 -13.07 -0.56 -15.37
N GLN A 47 -12.28 -1.35 -16.10
CA GLN A 47 -11.20 -2.16 -15.52
C GLN A 47 -10.11 -1.28 -14.88
N LEU A 48 -9.66 -0.21 -15.54
CA LEU A 48 -8.69 0.74 -15.00
C LEU A 48 -9.22 1.38 -13.71
N ARG A 49 -10.48 1.81 -13.69
CA ARG A 49 -11.14 2.35 -12.50
C ARG A 49 -11.10 1.36 -11.34
N ARG A 50 -11.53 0.11 -11.56
CA ARG A 50 -11.51 -0.93 -10.51
C ARG A 50 -10.10 -1.17 -9.96
N MET A 51 -9.08 -1.13 -10.82
CA MET A 51 -7.70 -1.29 -10.36
C MET A 51 -7.23 -0.12 -9.50
N ARG A 52 -7.58 1.11 -9.86
CA ARG A 52 -7.28 2.31 -9.06
C ARG A 52 -8.03 2.30 -7.72
N GLU A 53 -9.29 1.86 -7.70
CA GLU A 53 -10.07 1.68 -6.47
C GLU A 53 -9.44 0.60 -5.56
N MET A 54 -8.98 -0.50 -6.15
CA MET A 54 -8.27 -1.56 -5.44
C MET A 54 -6.96 -1.04 -4.82
N GLN A 55 -6.17 -0.27 -5.57
CA GLN A 55 -4.96 0.38 -5.06
C GLN A 55 -5.27 1.30 -3.87
N TYR A 56 -6.30 2.13 -3.99
CA TYR A 56 -6.75 3.00 -2.88
C TYR A 56 -7.19 2.19 -1.66
N ALA A 57 -7.93 1.10 -1.85
CA ALA A 57 -8.36 0.23 -0.76
C ALA A 57 -7.17 -0.42 -0.03
N TYR A 58 -6.15 -0.86 -0.77
CA TYR A 58 -4.92 -1.40 -0.17
C TYR A 58 -4.09 -0.33 0.55
N HIS A 59 -3.97 0.88 0.00
CA HIS A 59 -3.36 2.00 0.72
C HIS A 59 -4.11 2.33 2.01
N LYS A 60 -5.45 2.34 1.97
CA LYS A 60 -6.26 2.55 3.17
C LYS A 60 -5.96 1.48 4.23
N LYS A 61 -5.93 0.20 3.84
CA LYS A 61 -5.58 -0.92 4.74
C LYS A 61 -4.16 -0.80 5.31
N PHE A 62 -3.19 -0.39 4.50
CA PHE A 62 -1.82 -0.12 4.95
C PHE A 62 -1.80 0.89 6.10
N PHE A 63 -2.42 2.05 5.91
CA PHE A 63 -2.45 3.09 6.95
C PHE A 63 -3.25 2.68 8.18
N HIS A 64 -4.38 1.98 8.01
CA HIS A 64 -5.14 1.46 9.16
C HIS A 64 -4.32 0.45 9.97
N GLY A 65 -3.62 -0.46 9.30
CA GLY A 65 -2.70 -1.40 9.96
C GLY A 65 -1.59 -0.66 10.69
N LEU A 66 -0.97 0.32 10.05
CA LEU A 66 0.10 1.13 10.63
C LEU A 66 -0.37 1.90 11.87
N TYR A 67 -1.55 2.53 11.82
CA TYR A 67 -2.14 3.21 12.99
C TYR A 67 -2.53 2.24 14.10
N LEU A 68 -3.07 1.07 13.77
CA LEU A 68 -3.40 0.03 14.75
C LEU A 68 -2.14 -0.39 15.51
N PHE A 69 -1.07 -0.75 14.79
CA PHE A 69 0.20 -1.11 15.43
C PHE A 69 0.78 0.05 16.24
N LEU A 70 0.63 1.29 15.78
CA LEU A 70 1.14 2.45 16.49
C LEU A 70 0.41 2.64 17.82
N VAL A 71 -0.92 2.54 17.83
CA VAL A 71 -1.74 2.59 19.05
C VAL A 71 -1.36 1.44 20.00
N LEU A 72 -1.16 0.22 19.49
CA LEU A 72 -0.75 -0.92 20.31
C LEU A 72 0.63 -0.69 20.94
N VAL A 73 1.61 -0.22 20.16
CA VAL A 73 2.96 0.04 20.67
C VAL A 73 2.96 1.18 21.69
N ILE A 74 2.26 2.29 21.42
CA ILE A 74 2.12 3.39 22.38
C ILE A 74 1.41 2.88 23.65
N GLY A 75 0.34 2.11 23.51
CA GLY A 75 -0.37 1.50 24.63
C GLY A 75 0.55 0.63 25.49
N CYS A 76 1.38 -0.22 24.87
CA CYS A 76 2.38 -1.01 25.59
C CYS A 76 3.42 -0.14 26.31
N LEU A 77 3.93 0.91 25.65
CA LEU A 77 4.92 1.82 26.25
C LEU A 77 4.36 2.60 27.45
N LEU A 78 3.07 2.98 27.40
CA LEU A 78 2.39 3.68 28.49
C LEU A 78 1.97 2.74 29.63
N TRP A 79 1.67 1.47 29.33
CA TRP A 79 1.33 0.47 30.35
C TRP A 79 2.54 0.10 31.22
N ASP A 80 3.74 0.11 30.63
CA ASP A 80 5.02 0.05 31.34
C ASP A 80 5.24 -1.17 32.25
N SER A 81 4.59 -2.29 31.92
CA SER A 81 4.93 -3.58 32.52
C SER A 81 6.05 -4.27 31.73
N PRO A 82 6.88 -5.12 32.36
CA PRO A 82 7.93 -5.87 31.65
C PRO A 82 7.40 -6.66 30.45
N VAL A 83 6.21 -7.26 30.58
CA VAL A 83 5.55 -7.99 29.50
C VAL A 83 5.16 -7.05 28.35
N SER A 84 4.58 -5.88 28.67
CA SER A 84 4.19 -4.91 27.65
C SER A 84 5.38 -4.33 26.89
N LEU A 85 6.48 -4.02 27.58
CA LEU A 85 7.71 -3.55 26.95
C LEU A 85 8.35 -4.65 26.07
N ALA A 86 8.29 -5.91 26.51
CA ALA A 86 8.79 -7.06 25.74
C ALA A 86 7.98 -7.32 24.46
N LEU A 87 6.71 -6.91 24.40
CA LEU A 87 5.89 -7.03 23.21
C LEU A 87 6.23 -5.99 22.14
N VAL A 88 6.73 -4.81 22.51
CA VAL A 88 6.95 -3.71 21.57
C VAL A 88 7.87 -4.11 20.41
N PRO A 89 9.08 -4.66 20.62
CA PRO A 89 9.96 -5.04 19.51
C PRO A 89 9.35 -6.10 18.58
N LEU A 90 8.56 -7.04 19.15
CA LEU A 90 7.86 -8.06 18.38
C LEU A 90 6.75 -7.47 17.51
N LEU A 91 5.99 -6.51 18.06
CA LEU A 91 4.97 -5.75 17.33
C LEU A 91 5.61 -4.93 16.21
N VAL A 92 6.75 -4.28 16.47
CA VAL A 92 7.48 -3.50 15.46
C VAL A 92 7.91 -4.37 14.27
N ILE A 93 8.52 -5.54 14.55
CA ILE A 93 8.91 -6.48 13.48
C ILE A 93 7.68 -6.92 12.68
N THR A 94 6.60 -7.30 13.37
CA THR A 94 5.36 -7.75 12.73
C THR A 94 4.71 -6.65 11.89
N ALA A 95 4.69 -5.41 12.38
CA ALA A 95 4.20 -4.25 11.65
C ALA A 95 5.00 -4.00 10.38
N GLY A 96 6.33 -4.15 10.43
CA GLY A 96 7.22 -4.07 9.27
C GLY A 96 6.92 -5.15 8.23
N THR A 97 6.83 -6.42 8.67
CA THR A 97 6.47 -7.55 7.79
C THR A 97 5.13 -7.32 7.10
N GLN A 98 4.10 -6.97 7.87
CA GLN A 98 2.76 -6.72 7.35
C GLN A 98 2.73 -5.54 6.37
N SER A 99 3.50 -4.48 6.66
CA SER A 99 3.66 -3.32 5.78
C SER A 99 4.23 -3.72 4.42
N CYS A 100 5.22 -4.62 4.38
CA CYS A 100 5.77 -5.12 3.11
C CYS A 100 4.71 -5.83 2.25
N PHE A 101 3.81 -6.63 2.85
CA PHE A 101 2.74 -7.29 2.12
C PHE A 101 1.70 -6.31 1.58
N TYR A 102 1.30 -5.30 2.36
CA TYR A 102 0.38 -4.28 1.86
C TYR A 102 0.97 -3.47 0.70
N LEU A 103 2.25 -3.12 0.76
CA LEU A 103 2.94 -2.46 -0.36
C LEU A 103 3.03 -3.36 -1.60
N HIS A 104 3.19 -4.67 -1.40
CA HIS A 104 3.16 -5.62 -2.52
C HIS A 104 1.81 -5.62 -3.25
N PHE A 105 0.68 -5.58 -2.51
CA PHE A 105 -0.65 -5.49 -3.13
C PHE A 105 -0.88 -4.16 -3.86
N VAL A 106 -0.31 -3.06 -3.36
CA VAL A 106 -0.30 -1.76 -4.06
C VAL A 106 0.48 -1.87 -5.37
N ASP A 107 1.70 -2.42 -5.33
CA ASP A 107 2.52 -2.64 -6.53
C ASP A 107 1.80 -3.50 -7.57
N PHE A 108 1.10 -4.55 -7.14
CA PHE A 108 0.29 -5.39 -8.01
C PHE A 108 -0.79 -4.61 -8.74
N ALA A 109 -1.54 -3.76 -8.02
CA ALA A 109 -2.59 -2.94 -8.61
C ALA A 109 -2.02 -1.92 -9.62
N ARG A 110 -0.87 -1.32 -9.31
CA ARG A 110 -0.15 -0.38 -10.17
C ARG A 110 0.33 -1.02 -11.47
N ILE A 111 0.92 -2.21 -11.43
CA ILE A 111 1.37 -2.96 -12.62
C ILE A 111 0.21 -3.15 -13.59
N HIS A 112 -0.93 -3.60 -13.07
CA HIS A 112 -2.10 -3.85 -13.89
C HIS A 112 -2.74 -2.54 -14.40
N ALA A 113 -2.80 -1.49 -13.59
CA ALA A 113 -3.29 -0.18 -14.02
C ALA A 113 -2.45 0.36 -15.20
N ARG A 114 -1.12 0.29 -15.08
CA ARG A 114 -0.17 0.69 -16.13
C ARG A 114 -0.38 -0.06 -17.44
N PHE A 115 -0.65 -1.36 -17.36
CA PHE A 115 -0.92 -2.17 -18.54
C PHE A 115 -2.23 -1.76 -19.26
N VAL A 116 -3.32 -1.57 -18.51
CA VAL A 116 -4.61 -1.16 -19.09
C VAL A 116 -4.54 0.27 -19.64
N GLU A 117 -3.85 1.17 -18.93
CA GLU A 117 -3.60 2.54 -19.37
C GLU A 117 -2.83 2.58 -20.69
N GLY A 118 -1.79 1.75 -20.84
CA GLY A 118 -1.06 1.61 -22.09
C GLY A 118 -1.93 1.11 -23.26
N ARG A 119 -2.90 0.22 -23.01
CA ARG A 119 -3.86 -0.22 -24.04
C ARG A 119 -4.83 0.89 -24.45
N LEU A 120 -5.35 1.62 -23.47
CA LEU A 120 -6.23 2.76 -23.72
C LEU A 120 -5.52 3.85 -24.52
N ASN A 121 -4.29 4.23 -24.13
CA ASN A 121 -3.51 5.23 -24.86
C ASN A 121 -3.22 4.80 -26.31
N LYS A 122 -2.92 3.52 -26.56
CA LYS A 122 -2.75 2.98 -27.92
C LYS A 122 -4.04 3.04 -28.74
N ALA A 123 -5.17 2.64 -28.14
CA ALA A 123 -6.46 2.63 -28.84
C ALA A 123 -7.01 4.03 -29.11
N LEU A 124 -6.72 4.99 -28.23
CA LEU A 124 -7.11 6.39 -28.37
C LEU A 124 -6.14 7.22 -29.23
N GLY A 125 -5.03 6.61 -29.69
CA GLY A 125 -4.01 7.27 -30.52
C GLY A 125 -3.27 8.43 -29.83
N LYS A 126 -3.37 8.53 -28.50
CA LYS A 126 -2.86 9.66 -27.71
C LYS A 126 -2.36 9.17 -26.36
N GLY A 127 -1.23 9.70 -25.90
CA GLY A 127 -0.74 9.55 -24.51
C GLY A 127 -1.54 10.40 -23.52
N THR A 128 -2.86 10.30 -23.55
CA THR A 128 -3.76 11.19 -22.79
C THR A 128 -3.82 10.81 -21.32
N LEU A 129 -3.67 9.52 -21.00
CA LEU A 129 -3.65 9.02 -19.63
C LEU A 129 -2.19 8.94 -19.17
N VAL A 130 -1.84 9.74 -18.17
CA VAL A 130 -0.48 9.89 -17.61
C VAL A 130 -0.42 9.46 -16.15
N GLY A 131 -1.47 8.79 -15.65
CA GLY A 131 -1.61 8.47 -14.24
C GLY A 131 -0.52 7.52 -13.76
N SER A 132 -0.15 6.53 -14.58
CA SER A 132 0.93 5.60 -14.24
C SER A 132 2.31 6.27 -14.19
N GLU A 133 2.52 7.30 -15.03
CA GLU A 133 3.75 8.09 -15.07
C GLU A 133 3.87 9.00 -13.84
N ILE A 134 2.77 9.65 -13.45
CA ILE A 134 2.68 10.45 -12.23
C ILE A 134 2.95 9.58 -10.99
N GLU A 135 2.37 8.37 -10.94
CA GLU A 135 2.61 7.43 -9.85
C GLU A 135 4.06 6.98 -9.78
N ASP A 136 4.70 6.72 -10.93
CA ASP A 136 6.12 6.38 -11.00
C ASP A 136 7.01 7.52 -10.50
N LEU A 137 6.64 8.78 -10.74
CA LEU A 137 7.36 9.96 -10.22
C LEU A 137 7.16 10.15 -8.71
N TYR A 138 5.91 10.09 -8.24
CA TYR A 138 5.54 10.37 -6.85
C TYR A 138 5.96 9.26 -5.87
N PHE A 139 5.72 7.99 -6.23
CA PHE A 139 6.10 6.84 -5.42
C PHE A 139 7.54 6.41 -5.72
N TYR A 140 7.67 5.66 -6.80
CA TYR A 140 8.90 5.11 -7.33
C TYR A 140 8.59 4.39 -8.66
N PRO A 141 9.58 4.21 -9.55
CA PRO A 141 9.40 3.39 -10.73
C PRO A 141 9.08 1.95 -10.31
N ILE A 142 8.01 1.38 -10.85
CA ILE A 142 7.57 0.01 -10.50
C ILE A 142 8.69 -1.02 -10.67
N ASP A 143 9.51 -0.85 -11.71
CA ASP A 143 10.57 -1.77 -12.12
C ASP A 143 11.91 -1.54 -11.37
N ALA A 144 12.00 -0.52 -10.51
CA ALA A 144 13.22 -0.24 -9.77
C ALA A 144 13.46 -1.29 -8.66
N PRO A 145 14.72 -1.71 -8.43
CA PRO A 145 15.07 -2.53 -7.28
C PRO A 145 14.80 -1.75 -6.00
N LYS A 146 14.01 -2.35 -5.09
CA LYS A 146 13.52 -1.69 -3.88
C LYS A 146 13.32 -2.69 -2.74
N ILE A 147 13.43 -2.18 -1.52
CA ILE A 147 13.18 -2.94 -0.28
C ILE A 147 11.95 -2.33 0.37
N GLY A 148 10.82 -3.04 0.27
CA GLY A 148 9.51 -2.45 0.60
C GLY A 148 9.24 -1.21 -0.25
N GLY A 149 9.08 -0.06 0.41
CA GLY A 149 8.86 1.24 -0.23
C GLY A 149 10.11 2.06 -0.55
N PHE A 150 11.28 1.61 -0.09
CA PHE A 150 12.52 2.37 -0.20
C PHE A 150 13.31 2.00 -1.46
N VAL A 151 13.65 3.01 -2.26
CA VAL A 151 14.48 2.87 -3.46
C VAL A 151 15.85 3.50 -3.20
N PRO A 152 16.92 2.70 -3.04
CA PRO A 152 18.25 3.22 -2.70
C PRO A 152 18.83 4.21 -3.72
N SER A 153 18.48 4.07 -5.00
CA SER A 153 18.96 4.97 -6.06
C SER A 153 18.30 6.35 -6.06
N THR A 154 17.14 6.50 -5.41
CA THR A 154 16.40 7.76 -5.30
C THR A 154 15.81 7.95 -3.91
N PRO A 155 16.64 8.07 -2.86
CA PRO A 155 16.19 8.01 -1.47
C PRO A 155 15.34 9.23 -1.04
N LEU A 156 15.50 10.37 -1.74
CA LEU A 156 14.79 11.62 -1.45
C LEU A 156 13.42 11.74 -2.11
N ARG A 157 12.97 10.73 -2.87
CA ARG A 157 11.58 10.72 -3.34
C ARG A 157 10.64 10.64 -2.15
N PHE A 158 9.49 11.31 -2.26
CA PHE A 158 8.52 11.43 -1.18
C PHE A 158 8.26 10.09 -0.47
N PHE A 159 7.99 9.02 -1.24
CA PHE A 159 7.68 7.73 -0.65
C PHE A 159 8.87 7.00 -0.01
N SER A 160 10.08 7.17 -0.56
CA SER A 160 11.31 6.61 0.04
C SER A 160 11.67 7.32 1.33
N PHE A 161 11.58 8.65 1.35
CA PHE A 161 11.76 9.45 2.57
C PHE A 161 10.70 9.13 3.63
N PHE A 162 9.43 9.01 3.22
CA PHE A 162 8.34 8.63 4.11
C PHE A 162 8.55 7.23 4.71
N THR A 163 8.95 6.25 3.89
CA THR A 163 9.29 4.90 4.36
C THR A 163 10.44 4.95 5.37
N PHE A 164 11.49 5.70 5.07
CA PHE A 164 12.64 5.86 5.97
C PHE A 164 12.24 6.49 7.31
N HIS A 165 11.43 7.55 7.29
CA HIS A 165 10.89 8.19 8.49
C HIS A 165 10.18 7.17 9.40
N TRP A 166 9.28 6.35 8.84
CA TRP A 166 8.60 5.32 9.62
C TRP A 166 9.55 4.26 10.15
N VAL A 167 10.51 3.79 9.36
CA VAL A 167 11.52 2.82 9.81
C VAL A 167 12.30 3.36 11.01
N VAL A 168 12.79 4.60 10.94
CA VAL A 168 13.53 5.23 12.04
C VAL A 168 12.65 5.38 13.28
N LEU A 169 11.40 5.82 13.12
CA LEU A 169 10.44 5.93 14.23
C LEU A 169 10.22 4.58 14.91
N TRP A 170 9.92 3.54 14.12
CA TRP A 170 9.67 2.19 14.63
C TRP A 170 10.87 1.59 15.35
N LEU A 171 12.08 1.75 14.78
CA LEU A 171 13.32 1.31 15.42
C LEU A 171 13.58 2.09 16.71
N GLY A 172 13.31 3.39 16.73
CA GLY A 172 13.41 4.23 17.92
C GLY A 172 12.48 3.76 19.04
N LEU A 173 11.22 3.45 18.72
CA LEU A 173 10.24 2.93 19.69
C LEU A 173 10.65 1.55 20.23
N ALA A 174 11.14 0.65 19.37
CA ALA A 174 11.65 -0.65 19.79
C ALA A 174 12.90 -0.52 20.67
N ALA A 175 13.86 0.32 20.29
CA ALA A 175 15.07 0.58 21.07
C ALA A 175 14.74 1.20 22.43
N PHE A 176 13.78 2.14 22.47
CA PHE A 176 13.32 2.74 23.71
C PHE A 176 12.66 1.71 24.64
N ALA A 177 11.82 0.82 24.10
CA ALA A 177 11.24 -0.27 24.90
C ALA A 177 12.32 -1.22 25.46
N LEU A 178 13.29 -1.61 24.62
CA LEU A 178 14.41 -2.47 25.04
C LEU A 178 15.27 -1.79 26.11
N TRP A 179 15.58 -0.51 25.96
CA TRP A 179 16.35 0.25 26.94
C TRP A 179 15.70 0.26 28.32
N ARG A 180 14.36 0.36 28.39
CA ARG A 180 13.61 0.28 29.64
C ARG A 180 13.49 -1.14 30.18
N LEU A 181 13.33 -2.12 29.30
CA LEU A 181 13.08 -3.52 29.65
C LEU A 181 14.34 -4.24 30.15
N LEU A 182 15.47 -4.11 29.44
CA LEU A 182 16.67 -4.92 29.70
C LEU A 182 17.17 -4.83 31.16
N PRO A 183 17.20 -3.65 31.81
CA PRO A 183 17.55 -3.55 33.23
C PRO A 183 16.61 -4.34 34.15
N MET A 184 15.33 -4.48 33.78
CA MET A 184 14.32 -5.21 34.57
C MET A 184 14.46 -6.74 34.43
N MET A 185 15.06 -7.22 33.35
CA MET A 185 15.12 -8.67 33.06
C MET A 185 16.32 -9.39 33.68
N GLY A 186 17.36 -8.65 34.09
CA GLY A 186 18.59 -9.24 34.62
C GLY A 186 19.14 -10.33 33.68
N PRO A 187 19.49 -11.54 34.17
CA PRO A 187 20.01 -12.63 33.34
C PRO A 187 19.07 -13.11 32.23
N CYS A 188 17.75 -12.93 32.38
CA CYS A 188 16.77 -13.34 31.36
C CYS A 188 16.82 -12.47 30.10
N GLY A 189 17.49 -11.31 30.15
CA GLY A 189 17.62 -10.41 29.01
C GLY A 189 18.29 -11.03 27.80
N GLU A 190 19.33 -11.86 28.00
CA GLU A 190 20.05 -12.53 26.91
C GLU A 190 19.15 -13.53 26.17
N HIS A 191 18.38 -14.34 26.90
CA HIS A 191 17.42 -15.28 26.32
C HIS A 191 16.34 -14.55 25.53
N TYR A 192 15.83 -13.43 26.05
CA TYR A 192 14.85 -12.61 25.35
C TYR A 192 15.41 -12.00 24.05
N LEU A 193 16.64 -11.47 24.08
CA LEU A 193 17.31 -10.98 22.87
C LEU A 193 17.53 -12.10 21.85
N GLY A 194 17.83 -13.32 22.30
CA GLY A 194 17.88 -14.51 21.45
C GLY A 194 16.55 -14.81 20.77
N ILE A 195 15.44 -14.78 21.52
CA ILE A 195 14.08 -14.96 20.97
C ILE A 195 13.73 -13.84 19.98
N LEU A 196 14.05 -12.59 20.32
CA LEU A 196 13.81 -11.44 19.46
C LEU A 196 14.61 -11.53 18.15
N GLY A 197 15.88 -11.91 18.24
CA GLY A 197 16.75 -12.14 17.09
C GLY A 197 16.23 -13.28 16.21
N LEU A 198 15.76 -14.37 16.79
CA LEU A 198 15.12 -15.47 16.07
C LEU A 198 13.85 -15.00 15.36
N TRP A 199 12.98 -14.25 16.04
CA TRP A 199 11.74 -13.72 15.47
C TRP A 199 12.01 -12.77 14.29
N ALA A 200 12.97 -11.86 14.43
CA ALA A 200 13.40 -10.97 13.37
C ALA A 200 13.96 -11.76 12.18
N THR A 201 14.81 -12.74 12.44
CA THR A 201 15.44 -13.59 11.41
C THR A 201 14.40 -14.40 10.64
N LEU A 202 13.45 -15.02 11.32
CA LEU A 202 12.37 -15.78 10.68
C LEU A 202 11.52 -14.89 9.76
N ASN A 203 11.15 -13.69 10.24
CA ASN A 203 10.40 -12.72 9.42
C ASN A 203 11.22 -12.25 8.22
N PHE A 204 12.52 -11.97 8.42
CA PHE A 204 13.40 -11.54 7.34
C PHE A 204 13.57 -12.64 6.28
N ILE A 205 13.84 -13.88 6.69
CA ILE A 205 13.96 -15.03 5.77
C ILE A 205 12.65 -15.23 5.01
N TYR A 206 11.51 -15.11 5.70
CA TYR A 206 10.20 -15.23 5.05
C TYR A 206 9.97 -14.17 3.98
N LEU A 207 10.25 -12.90 4.30
CA LEU A 207 10.16 -11.80 3.34
C LEU A 207 11.14 -11.98 2.19
N ALA A 208 12.40 -12.33 2.49
CA ALA A 208 13.42 -12.58 1.48
C ALA A 208 12.98 -13.71 0.55
N TRP A 209 12.57 -14.87 1.08
CA TRP A 209 12.09 -15.99 0.28
C TRP A 209 10.91 -15.62 -0.62
N PHE A 210 9.93 -14.88 -0.08
CA PHE A 210 8.74 -14.47 -0.82
C PHE A 210 9.07 -13.46 -1.94
N PHE A 211 9.88 -12.44 -1.64
CA PHE A 211 10.18 -11.34 -2.57
C PHE A 211 11.36 -11.60 -3.51
N TYR A 212 12.28 -12.52 -3.18
CA TYR A 212 13.56 -12.72 -3.88
C TYR A 212 13.39 -13.02 -5.38
N LYS A 213 12.41 -13.86 -5.75
CA LYS A 213 12.24 -14.26 -7.15
C LYS A 213 11.34 -13.35 -7.96
N ALA A 214 10.70 -12.33 -7.35
CA ALA A 214 9.66 -11.52 -7.98
C ALA A 214 8.66 -12.36 -8.80
N ARG A 215 8.40 -13.61 -8.36
CA ARG A 215 7.75 -14.66 -9.16
C ARG A 215 6.39 -14.20 -9.65
N ASP A 216 5.63 -13.55 -8.77
CA ASP A 216 4.29 -13.08 -9.05
C ASP A 216 4.28 -11.92 -10.05
N ARG A 217 5.29 -11.03 -9.99
CA ARG A 217 5.45 -9.95 -10.98
C ARG A 217 5.77 -10.51 -12.36
N HIS A 218 6.69 -11.48 -12.45
CA HIS A 218 7.02 -12.12 -13.73
C HIS A 218 5.88 -12.96 -14.29
N ALA A 219 5.17 -13.70 -13.44
CA ALA A 219 3.98 -14.46 -13.83
C ALA A 219 2.89 -13.52 -14.36
N MET A 220 2.64 -12.40 -13.68
CA MET A 220 1.66 -11.41 -14.12
C MET A 220 2.09 -10.72 -15.43
N ALA A 221 3.33 -10.25 -15.52
CA ALA A 221 3.83 -9.61 -16.73
C ALA A 221 3.77 -10.55 -17.95
N SER A 222 4.10 -11.83 -17.78
CA SER A 222 4.00 -12.84 -18.85
C SER A 222 2.55 -13.12 -19.24
N PHE A 223 1.62 -13.22 -18.29
CA PHE A 223 0.19 -13.35 -18.56
C PHE A 223 -0.36 -12.14 -19.34
N LEU A 224 -0.04 -10.93 -18.89
CA LEU A 224 -0.47 -9.70 -19.54
C LEU A 224 0.08 -9.60 -20.96
N LYS A 225 1.36 -9.95 -21.17
CA LYS A 225 1.98 -10.00 -22.52
C LYS A 225 1.37 -11.07 -23.42
N LYS A 226 0.96 -12.23 -22.90
CA LYS A 226 0.27 -13.27 -23.69
C LYS A 226 -1.15 -12.85 -24.08
N SER A 227 -1.77 -11.99 -23.27
CA SER A 227 -3.15 -11.53 -23.49
C SER A 227 -3.26 -10.32 -24.42
N SER A 228 -2.14 -9.73 -24.88
CA SER A 228 -2.07 -8.60 -25.81
C SER A 228 -1.86 -9.04 -27.24
#